data_AF-A0A9E3DX10-F1
#
_entry.id   AF-A0A9E3DX10-F1
#
_cell.length_a   1.000
_cell.length_b   1.000
_cell.length_c   1.000
_cell.angle_alpha   90.00
_cell.angle_beta   90.00
_cell.angle_gamma   90.00
#
_symmetry.space_group_name_H-M   'P 1'
#
loop_
_entity.id
_entity.type
_entity.pdbx_description
1 polymer ?
#
loop_
_entity_poly.entity_id
_entity_poly.type
_entity_poly.pdbx_seq_one_letter_code
_entity_poly.pdbx_strand_id
1 'polypeptide(L)'
;MPPSVPLPGWDPFRSRERLTSLLRSTAAPVTSGAAIAYRTLFLTLRRLVVGRGLKVRFDSHDLTLTVTEFDSRLDLRGLAVGQLGDVLVVARDIRWGHYRFDQAMAVLHNVHLRPSAPSEMVAAPVELTLRLPADILEELVNSAPSRLTVEVGDDGTARLRSARHQGWGHVEVDMRVVGTALWLTPRAVVVGGKRWALPGKMPIYPIELPDIPHGLVITKVRLQSRSVLVHGLLPEWHTDMPLGRLEDIVAQLSSRSGVLNLARSAWPG
;
A
#
# COMPACT_ATOMS: atom_id res chain seq x y z
N MET A 1 18.41 -27.54 36.16
CA MET A 1 18.33 -26.19 35.55
C MET A 1 19.41 -26.09 34.48
N PRO A 2 19.05 -26.13 33.19
CA PRO A 2 19.96 -25.76 32.11
C PRO A 2 19.65 -24.34 31.58
N PRO A 3 20.65 -23.59 31.10
CA PRO A 3 20.44 -22.30 30.45
C PRO A 3 19.93 -22.48 29.01
N SER A 4 18.96 -21.66 28.64
CA SER A 4 18.35 -21.55 27.32
C SER A 4 19.34 -20.99 26.30
N VAL A 5 19.59 -21.73 25.22
CA VAL A 5 20.27 -21.23 24.02
C VAL A 5 19.23 -20.54 23.12
N PRO A 6 19.44 -19.30 22.64
CA PRO A 6 18.59 -18.71 21.62
C PRO A 6 18.98 -19.20 20.21
N LEU A 7 17.98 -19.53 19.40
CA LEU A 7 18.13 -19.94 18.01
C LEU A 7 18.64 -18.79 17.12
N PRO A 8 19.32 -19.09 15.99
CA PRO A 8 19.99 -18.10 15.15
C PRO A 8 19.00 -17.19 14.42
N GLY A 9 19.24 -15.88 14.49
CA GLY A 9 18.46 -14.85 13.82
C GLY A 9 18.64 -14.89 12.30
N TRP A 10 17.52 -15.10 11.60
CA TRP A 10 17.38 -14.75 10.20
C TRP A 10 17.05 -13.26 10.13
N ASP A 11 18.02 -12.45 9.69
CA ASP A 11 17.88 -11.01 9.49
C ASP A 11 18.14 -10.69 8.00
N PRO A 12 17.08 -10.39 7.21
CA PRO A 12 17.20 -10.13 5.78
C PRO A 12 17.83 -8.75 5.46
N PHE A 13 18.16 -7.93 6.47
CA PHE A 13 18.66 -6.56 6.26
C PHE A 13 20.18 -6.40 6.42
N ARG A 14 20.88 -7.35 7.06
CA ARG A 14 22.36 -7.29 7.20
C ARG A 14 23.13 -7.47 5.90
N SER A 15 22.52 -8.01 4.85
CA SER A 15 23.18 -8.19 3.55
C SER A 15 23.28 -6.89 2.73
N ARG A 16 22.41 -5.91 2.96
CA ARG A 16 22.41 -4.62 2.25
C ARG A 16 23.49 -3.64 2.73
N GLU A 17 23.92 -3.72 3.99
CA GLU A 17 24.98 -2.85 4.53
C GLU A 17 26.36 -3.08 3.89
N ARG A 18 26.60 -4.26 3.29
CA ARG A 18 27.86 -4.53 2.58
C ARG A 18 27.83 -4.04 1.13
N LEU A 19 26.66 -3.99 0.50
CA LEU A 19 26.48 -3.50 -0.88
C LEU A 19 26.41 -1.97 -0.97
N THR A 20 25.92 -1.29 0.07
CA THR A 20 25.97 0.18 0.16
C THR A 20 27.40 0.73 0.24
N SER A 21 28.37 -0.07 0.69
CA SER A 21 29.79 0.34 0.72
C SER A 21 30.44 0.40 -0.67
N LEU A 22 29.97 -0.39 -1.63
CA LEU A 22 30.52 -0.46 -2.98
C LEU A 22 29.92 0.58 -3.93
N LEU A 23 28.65 0.97 -3.71
CA LEU A 23 27.92 1.96 -4.51
C LEU A 23 28.28 3.42 -4.20
N ARG A 24 29.11 3.69 -3.19
CA ARG A 24 29.64 5.03 -2.91
C ARG A 24 30.67 5.53 -3.93
N SER A 25 31.11 4.71 -4.88
CA SER A 25 32.25 5.04 -5.76
C SER A 25 31.90 5.39 -7.21
N THR A 26 30.64 5.34 -7.64
CA THR A 26 30.28 5.60 -9.05
C THR A 26 29.17 6.63 -9.29
N ALA A 27 28.68 7.31 -8.25
CA ALA A 27 27.84 8.49 -8.43
C ALA A 27 28.72 9.67 -8.86
N ALA A 28 28.78 9.96 -10.17
CA ALA A 28 29.29 11.24 -10.64
C ALA A 28 28.47 12.36 -9.94
N PRO A 29 29.12 13.36 -9.31
CA PRO A 29 28.41 14.37 -8.55
C PRO A 29 27.42 15.09 -9.47
N VAL A 30 26.14 15.01 -9.14
CA VAL A 30 25.12 15.84 -9.78
C VAL A 30 25.48 17.27 -9.36
N THR A 31 25.86 18.11 -10.34
CA THR A 31 26.30 19.48 -10.06
C THR A 31 25.23 20.19 -9.21
N SER A 32 25.65 21.06 -8.28
CA SER A 32 24.75 21.72 -7.33
C SER A 32 23.52 22.39 -7.99
N GLY A 33 23.60 22.76 -9.27
CA GLY A 33 22.49 23.29 -10.06
C GLY A 33 21.36 22.27 -10.33
N ALA A 34 21.68 21.01 -10.60
CA ALA A 34 20.68 19.98 -10.85
C ALA A 34 19.93 19.59 -9.56
N ALA A 35 20.60 19.57 -8.40
CA ALA A 35 19.93 19.38 -7.10
C ALA A 35 18.89 20.50 -6.81
N ILE A 36 19.22 21.75 -7.15
CA ILE A 36 18.29 22.90 -7.04
C ILE A 36 17.11 22.75 -8.01
N ALA A 37 17.35 22.28 -9.23
CA ALA A 37 16.31 22.02 -10.22
C ALA A 37 15.31 20.95 -9.72
N TYR A 38 15.80 19.81 -9.24
CA TYR A 38 14.94 18.75 -8.68
C TYR A 38 14.12 19.22 -7.47
N ARG A 39 14.73 19.98 -6.57
CA ARG A 39 14.01 20.55 -5.42
C ARG A 39 12.89 21.50 -5.88
N THR A 40 13.15 22.34 -6.87
CA THR A 40 12.17 23.30 -7.39
C THR A 40 11.02 22.58 -8.09
N LEU A 41 11.34 21.58 -8.92
CA LEU A 41 10.36 20.69 -9.56
C LEU A 41 9.48 19.98 -8.53
N PHE A 42 10.07 19.39 -7.49
CA PHE A 42 9.33 18.70 -6.44
C PHE A 42 8.39 19.64 -5.67
N LEU A 43 8.87 20.82 -5.27
CA LEU A 43 8.04 21.82 -4.58
C LEU A 43 6.89 22.33 -5.47
N THR A 44 7.13 22.41 -6.78
CA THR A 44 6.12 22.77 -7.77
C THR A 44 5.08 21.67 -7.90
N LEU A 45 5.52 20.41 -8.03
CA LEU A 45 4.67 19.23 -8.10
C LEU A 45 3.78 19.14 -6.85
N ARG A 46 4.35 19.30 -5.66
CA ARG A 46 3.61 19.33 -4.39
C ARG A 46 2.46 20.36 -4.43
N ARG A 47 2.73 21.59 -4.86
CA ARG A 47 1.73 22.66 -4.95
C ARG A 47 0.65 22.37 -5.99
N LEU A 48 1.00 21.68 -7.07
CA LEU A 48 0.06 21.32 -8.13
C LEU A 48 -0.80 20.12 -7.76
N VAL A 49 -0.29 19.18 -6.97
CA VAL A 49 -0.96 17.92 -6.67
C VAL A 49 -1.83 18.00 -5.42
N VAL A 50 -1.33 18.65 -4.36
CA VAL A 50 -2.05 18.72 -3.07
C VAL A 50 -3.33 19.54 -3.19
N GLY A 51 -4.44 18.96 -2.74
CA GLY A 51 -5.78 19.56 -2.76
C GLY A 51 -6.50 19.43 -4.10
N ARG A 52 -5.90 18.81 -5.13
CA ARG A 52 -6.53 18.62 -6.44
C ARG A 52 -6.97 17.18 -6.66
N GLY A 53 -8.12 17.04 -7.33
CA GLY A 53 -8.55 15.79 -7.91
C GLY A 53 -7.67 15.47 -9.12
N LEU A 54 -6.99 14.34 -9.07
CA LEU A 54 -6.20 13.78 -10.14
C LEU A 54 -6.97 12.64 -10.79
N LYS A 55 -6.94 12.62 -12.13
CA LYS A 55 -7.39 11.47 -12.90
C LYS A 55 -6.17 10.83 -13.54
N VAL A 56 -5.77 9.67 -13.03
CA VAL A 56 -4.69 8.85 -13.58
C VAL A 56 -5.31 7.82 -14.50
N ARG A 57 -4.95 7.83 -15.77
CA ARG A 57 -5.46 6.89 -16.76
C ARG A 57 -4.54 5.69 -16.87
N PHE A 58 -5.07 4.49 -16.64
CA PHE A 58 -4.39 3.21 -16.87
C PHE A 58 -5.01 2.49 -18.08
N ASP A 59 -4.27 1.52 -18.64
CA ASP A 59 -4.71 0.70 -19.79
C ASP A 59 -6.04 -0.02 -19.54
N SER A 60 -6.35 -0.37 -18.28
CA SER A 60 -7.56 -1.10 -17.89
C SER A 60 -8.67 -0.19 -17.38
N HIS A 61 -8.38 0.68 -16.42
CA HIS A 61 -9.37 1.54 -15.78
C HIS A 61 -8.78 2.88 -15.34
N ASP A 62 -9.58 3.94 -15.41
CA ASP A 62 -9.21 5.22 -14.84
C ASP A 62 -9.22 5.17 -13.30
N LEU A 63 -8.17 5.69 -12.68
CA LEU A 63 -8.06 5.95 -11.26
C LEU A 63 -8.32 7.44 -11.02
N THR A 64 -9.32 7.76 -10.22
CA THR A 64 -9.53 9.12 -9.73
C THR A 64 -9.20 9.17 -8.25
N LEU A 65 -8.48 10.19 -7.82
CA LEU A 65 -8.11 10.38 -6.42
C LEU A 65 -7.87 11.85 -6.14
N THR A 66 -8.04 12.28 -4.90
CA THR A 66 -7.64 13.62 -4.45
C THR A 66 -6.41 13.49 -3.57
N VAL A 67 -5.27 14.03 -3.99
CA VAL A 67 -4.07 13.99 -3.13
C VAL A 67 -4.22 15.04 -2.06
N THR A 68 -4.29 14.61 -0.80
CA THR A 68 -4.42 15.48 0.37
C THR A 68 -3.08 15.82 0.98
N GLU A 69 -2.08 14.95 0.82
CA GLU A 69 -0.74 15.15 1.35
C GLU A 69 0.29 14.61 0.37
N PHE A 70 1.33 15.40 0.16
CA PHE A 70 2.51 15.01 -0.60
C PHE A 70 3.69 15.68 0.10
N ASP A 71 4.51 14.90 0.79
CA ASP A 71 5.64 15.41 1.56
C ASP A 71 6.90 14.61 1.28
N SER A 72 8.05 15.29 1.37
CA SER A 72 9.35 14.65 1.27
C SER A 72 10.38 15.45 2.05
N ARG A 73 11.23 14.72 2.79
CA ARG A 73 12.38 15.29 3.49
C ARG A 73 13.56 15.40 2.54
N LEU A 74 13.48 16.34 1.60
CA LEU A 74 14.55 16.60 0.63
C LEU A 74 15.77 17.21 1.32
N ASP A 75 16.83 16.42 1.48
CA ASP A 75 18.16 16.89 1.85
C ASP A 75 18.95 17.30 0.59
N LEU A 76 19.48 18.53 0.58
CA LEU A 76 20.30 19.04 -0.53
C LEU A 76 21.55 18.20 -0.76
N ARG A 77 22.13 17.61 0.30
CA ARG A 77 23.29 16.72 0.18
C ARG A 77 22.91 15.39 -0.46
N GLY A 78 21.76 14.84 -0.07
CA GLY A 78 21.17 13.64 -0.68
C GLY A 78 20.86 13.86 -2.16
N LEU A 79 20.27 15.00 -2.53
CA LEU A 79 19.93 15.31 -3.91
C LEU A 79 21.17 15.38 -4.83
N ALA A 80 22.31 15.86 -4.33
CA ALA A 80 23.57 15.90 -5.08
C ALA A 80 24.11 14.50 -5.46
N VAL A 81 23.68 13.45 -4.73
CA VAL A 81 23.99 12.05 -5.03
C VAL A 81 22.76 11.29 -5.57
N GLY A 82 21.71 12.01 -5.97
CA GLY A 82 20.50 11.41 -6.55
C GLY A 82 19.53 10.81 -5.53
N GLN A 83 19.69 11.07 -4.23
CA GLN A 83 18.76 10.62 -3.19
C GLN A 83 17.68 11.67 -2.90
N LEU A 84 16.43 11.23 -2.89
CA LEU A 84 15.23 12.02 -2.55
C LEU A 84 14.72 11.70 -1.13
N GLY A 85 15.24 10.66 -0.49
CA GLY A 85 14.85 10.29 0.88
C GLY A 85 13.48 9.62 0.93
N ASP A 86 12.71 9.88 1.98
CA ASP A 86 11.37 9.32 2.12
C ASP A 86 10.32 10.25 1.52
N VAL A 87 9.33 9.67 0.82
CA VAL A 87 8.21 10.39 0.22
C VAL A 87 6.89 9.83 0.77
N LEU A 88 6.08 10.71 1.36
CA LEU A 88 4.74 10.40 1.84
C LEU A 88 3.71 10.92 0.83
N VAL A 89 2.79 10.07 0.41
CA VAL A 89 1.64 10.43 -0.41
C VAL A 89 0.37 9.96 0.29
N VAL A 90 -0.56 10.88 0.54
CA VAL A 90 -1.89 10.55 1.07
C VAL A 90 -2.94 11.02 0.09
N ALA A 91 -3.81 10.11 -0.31
CA ALA A 91 -4.93 10.37 -1.21
C ALA A 91 -6.26 9.97 -0.57
N ARG A 92 -7.33 10.66 -0.96
CA ARG A 92 -8.73 10.41 -0.56
C ARG A 92 -9.64 10.35 -1.78
N ASP A 93 -10.89 9.94 -1.54
CA ASP A 93 -11.95 9.86 -2.58
C ASP A 93 -11.51 9.03 -3.79
N ILE A 94 -10.87 7.90 -3.50
CA ILE A 94 -10.21 7.10 -4.53
C ILE A 94 -11.27 6.22 -5.20
N ARG A 95 -11.33 6.28 -6.53
CA ARG A 95 -12.14 5.38 -7.34
C ARG A 95 -11.28 4.74 -8.40
N TRP A 96 -11.32 3.41 -8.48
CA TRP A 96 -10.59 2.64 -9.48
C TRP A 96 -11.53 1.59 -10.09
N GLY A 97 -11.98 1.83 -11.32
CA GLY A 97 -13.05 1.01 -11.92
C GLY A 97 -14.31 1.04 -11.04
N HIS A 98 -14.72 -0.12 -10.54
CA HIS A 98 -15.88 -0.28 -9.64
C HIS A 98 -15.53 -0.11 -8.16
N TYR A 99 -14.23 -0.14 -7.82
CA TYR A 99 -13.77 -0.09 -6.45
C TYR A 99 -13.69 1.34 -5.94
N ARG A 100 -14.09 1.53 -4.69
CA ARG A 100 -14.01 2.81 -3.97
C ARG A 100 -13.21 2.63 -2.70
N PHE A 101 -12.27 3.54 -2.45
CA PHE A 101 -11.48 3.58 -1.22
C PHE A 101 -11.61 4.95 -0.58
N ASP A 102 -11.71 4.98 0.74
CA ASP A 102 -11.85 6.23 1.49
C ASP A 102 -10.54 7.00 1.52
N GLN A 103 -9.44 6.27 1.72
CA GLN A 103 -8.10 6.83 1.86
C GLN A 103 -7.02 5.81 1.47
N ALA A 104 -5.98 6.27 0.81
CA ALA A 104 -4.72 5.55 0.64
C ALA A 104 -3.57 6.40 1.16
N MET A 105 -2.61 5.73 1.79
CA MET A 105 -1.33 6.31 2.21
C MET A 105 -0.22 5.43 1.69
N ALA A 106 0.69 6.01 0.91
CA ALA A 106 1.89 5.37 0.44
C ALA A 106 3.11 6.06 1.04
N VAL A 107 4.00 5.28 1.66
CA VAL A 107 5.30 5.75 2.14
C VAL A 107 6.37 5.06 1.29
N LEU A 108 7.02 5.83 0.44
CA LEU A 108 8.12 5.36 -0.39
C LEU A 108 9.41 5.65 0.36
N HIS A 109 10.12 4.59 0.79
CA HIS A 109 11.37 4.74 1.51
C HIS A 109 12.57 4.78 0.56
N ASN A 110 13.61 5.52 0.97
CA ASN A 110 14.90 5.58 0.28
C ASN A 110 14.77 5.85 -1.23
N VAL A 111 13.89 6.78 -1.61
CA VAL A 111 13.70 7.15 -3.00
C VAL A 111 15.01 7.70 -3.55
N HIS A 112 15.48 7.15 -4.66
CA HIS A 112 16.69 7.60 -5.33
C HIS A 112 16.60 7.42 -6.84
N LEU A 113 17.36 8.23 -7.56
CA LEU A 113 17.54 8.12 -9.00
C LEU A 113 18.76 7.25 -9.27
N ARG A 114 18.54 6.13 -9.95
CA ARG A 114 19.59 5.29 -10.51
C ARG A 114 20.00 5.91 -11.86
N PRO A 115 21.27 6.30 -12.02
CA PRO A 115 21.78 6.79 -13.29
C PRO A 115 21.94 5.60 -14.26
N SER A 116 20.89 5.34 -15.03
CA SER A 116 20.84 4.36 -16.12
C SER A 116 20.40 5.06 -17.41
N ALA A 117 20.46 4.36 -18.56
CA ALA A 117 19.91 4.84 -19.82
C ALA A 117 18.71 3.97 -20.21
N PRO A 118 17.46 4.35 -19.88
CA PRO A 118 17.00 5.61 -19.28
C PRO A 118 17.18 5.69 -17.75
N SER A 119 17.18 6.90 -17.17
CA SER A 119 17.27 7.10 -15.72
C SER A 119 16.06 6.52 -15.01
N GLU A 120 16.29 5.78 -13.93
CA GLU A 120 15.24 5.06 -13.20
C GLU A 120 15.09 5.66 -11.78
N MET A 121 13.85 5.89 -11.33
CA MET A 121 13.55 6.20 -9.95
C MET A 121 13.20 4.91 -9.22
N VAL A 122 13.87 4.67 -8.09
CA VAL A 122 13.71 3.45 -7.28
C VAL A 122 13.33 3.84 -5.86
N ALA A 123 12.39 3.11 -5.27
CA ALA A 123 12.00 3.21 -3.86
C ALA A 123 11.93 1.81 -3.24
N ALA A 124 12.47 1.65 -2.03
CA ALA A 124 12.43 0.37 -1.33
C ALA A 124 12.59 0.52 0.20
N PRO A 125 11.68 -0.09 0.99
CA PRO A 125 10.38 -0.63 0.58
C PRO A 125 9.36 0.48 0.31
N VAL A 126 8.24 0.12 -0.30
CA VAL A 126 7.05 0.98 -0.34
C VAL A 126 5.97 0.38 0.58
N GLU A 127 5.60 1.11 1.62
CA GLU A 127 4.51 0.75 2.50
C GLU A 127 3.22 1.38 2.01
N LEU A 128 2.19 0.55 1.80
CA LEU A 128 0.87 1.01 1.41
C LEU A 128 -0.12 0.73 2.53
N THR A 129 -0.93 1.72 2.88
CA THR A 129 -2.05 1.58 3.81
C THR A 129 -3.32 2.06 3.12
N LEU A 130 -4.29 1.16 2.96
CA LEU A 130 -5.58 1.42 2.34
C LEU A 130 -6.69 1.34 3.37
N ARG A 131 -7.56 2.36 3.43
CA ARG A 131 -8.83 2.29 4.15
C ARG A 131 -9.93 1.97 3.14
N LEU A 132 -10.40 0.74 3.21
CA LEU A 132 -11.47 0.19 2.38
C LEU A 132 -12.79 0.27 3.16
N PRO A 133 -13.92 0.45 2.49
CA PRO A 133 -15.21 0.23 3.14
C PRO A 133 -15.41 -1.26 3.44
N ALA A 134 -16.26 -1.56 4.42
CA ALA A 134 -16.46 -2.93 4.91
C ALA A 134 -17.10 -3.88 3.88
N ASP A 135 -17.81 -3.35 2.88
CA ASP A 135 -18.46 -4.09 1.81
C ASP A 135 -17.47 -4.90 0.94
N ILE A 136 -16.25 -4.38 0.75
CA ILE A 136 -15.17 -5.09 0.05
C ILE A 136 -14.84 -6.42 0.72
N LEU A 137 -14.96 -6.49 2.06
CA LEU A 137 -14.73 -7.74 2.77
C LEU A 137 -15.86 -8.74 2.52
N GLU A 138 -17.10 -8.25 2.40
CA GLU A 138 -18.25 -9.08 2.04
C GLU A 138 -18.06 -9.68 0.65
N GLU A 139 -17.63 -8.89 -0.32
CA GLU A 139 -17.31 -9.35 -1.67
C GLU A 139 -16.21 -10.42 -1.67
N LEU A 140 -15.12 -10.20 -0.92
CA LEU A 140 -14.04 -11.18 -0.78
C LEU A 140 -14.51 -12.51 -0.19
N VAL A 141 -15.26 -12.47 0.92
CA VAL A 141 -15.74 -13.71 1.57
C VAL A 141 -16.80 -14.42 0.72
N ASN A 142 -17.67 -13.68 0.03
CA ASN A 142 -18.66 -14.24 -0.89
C ASN A 142 -18.02 -14.83 -2.15
N SER A 143 -16.83 -14.37 -2.56
CA SER A 143 -16.10 -14.96 -3.68
C SER A 143 -15.52 -16.34 -3.35
N ALA A 144 -15.27 -16.62 -2.07
CA ALA A 144 -14.86 -17.94 -1.61
C ALA A 144 -16.04 -18.94 -1.65
N PRO A 145 -15.81 -20.24 -1.90
CA PRO A 145 -16.86 -21.27 -1.96
C PRO A 145 -17.58 -21.55 -0.61
N SER A 146 -17.33 -20.71 0.40
CA SER A 146 -17.93 -20.85 1.72
C SER A 146 -19.39 -20.37 1.71
N ARG A 147 -20.30 -21.10 2.39
CA ARG A 147 -21.71 -20.70 2.55
C ARG A 147 -21.88 -19.64 3.65
N LEU A 148 -20.90 -18.75 3.80
CA LEU A 148 -20.79 -17.79 4.88
C LEU A 148 -20.86 -16.37 4.32
N THR A 149 -21.54 -15.50 5.05
CA THR A 149 -21.55 -14.06 4.80
C THR A 149 -20.84 -13.40 5.97
N VAL A 150 -20.02 -12.39 5.69
CA VAL A 150 -19.36 -11.59 6.71
C VAL A 150 -20.05 -10.23 6.80
N GLU A 151 -20.13 -9.68 8.00
CA GLU A 151 -20.59 -8.32 8.26
C GLU A 151 -19.60 -7.69 9.26
N VAL A 152 -19.14 -6.46 8.99
CA VAL A 152 -18.33 -5.71 9.96
C VAL A 152 -19.26 -4.81 10.77
N GLY A 153 -19.38 -5.09 12.07
CA GLY A 153 -20.21 -4.29 12.96
C GLY A 153 -19.64 -2.89 13.19
N ASP A 154 -20.48 -1.98 13.71
CA ASP A 154 -20.05 -0.64 14.13
C ASP A 154 -19.01 -0.67 15.27
N ASP A 155 -18.92 -1.79 15.99
CA ASP A 155 -17.92 -2.10 17.02
C ASP A 155 -16.56 -2.53 16.43
N GLY A 156 -16.44 -2.63 15.10
CA GLY A 156 -15.22 -3.09 14.42
C GLY A 156 -14.99 -4.61 14.52
N THR A 157 -16.02 -5.39 14.90
CA THR A 157 -15.93 -6.85 14.96
C THR A 157 -16.49 -7.46 13.69
N ALA A 158 -15.76 -8.42 13.08
CA ALA A 158 -16.28 -9.22 11.97
C ALA A 158 -17.22 -10.31 12.50
N ARG A 159 -18.38 -10.43 11.88
CA ARG A 159 -19.43 -11.37 12.23
C ARG A 159 -19.72 -12.25 11.02
N LEU A 160 -19.46 -13.55 11.14
CA LEU A 160 -19.84 -14.53 10.14
C LEU A 160 -21.26 -15.02 10.41
N ARG A 161 -22.08 -15.06 9.37
CA ARG A 161 -23.43 -15.64 9.38
C ARG A 161 -23.52 -16.74 8.33
N SER A 162 -24.42 -17.68 8.56
CA SER A 162 -24.80 -18.63 7.52
C SER A 162 -25.58 -17.91 6.43
N ALA A 163 -25.13 -18.04 5.18
CA ALA A 163 -25.86 -17.49 4.04
C ALA A 163 -27.27 -18.11 3.90
N ARG A 164 -27.46 -19.34 4.38
CA ARG A 164 -28.76 -20.04 4.36
C ARG A 164 -29.68 -19.70 5.53
N HIS A 165 -29.11 -19.34 6.68
CA HIS A 165 -29.86 -19.14 7.92
C HIS A 165 -29.36 -17.91 8.69
N GLN A 166 -29.65 -16.73 8.14
CA GLN A 166 -29.21 -15.46 8.74
C GLN A 166 -29.82 -15.21 10.14
N GLY A 167 -30.98 -15.82 10.44
CA GLY A 167 -31.66 -15.69 11.74
C GLY A 167 -31.10 -16.55 12.87
N TRP A 168 -30.15 -17.46 12.61
CA TRP A 168 -29.62 -18.38 13.63
C TRP A 168 -28.53 -17.76 14.51
N GLY A 169 -28.20 -16.49 14.30
CA GLY A 169 -27.14 -15.79 15.02
C GLY A 169 -25.89 -15.59 14.17
N HIS A 170 -24.79 -15.23 14.82
CA HIS A 170 -23.53 -14.94 14.17
C HIS A 170 -22.33 -15.43 14.99
N VAL A 171 -21.21 -15.63 14.31
CA VAL A 171 -19.92 -15.96 14.90
C VAL A 171 -19.02 -14.74 14.81
N GLU A 172 -18.57 -14.23 15.95
CA GLU A 172 -17.51 -13.21 16.01
C GLU A 172 -16.18 -13.87 15.59
N VAL A 173 -15.49 -13.28 14.62
CA VAL A 173 -14.20 -13.77 14.14
C VAL A 173 -13.11 -12.71 14.19
N ASP A 174 -11.91 -13.17 14.53
CA ASP A 174 -10.69 -12.40 14.35
C ASP A 174 -10.08 -12.74 12.98
N MET A 175 -9.49 -11.74 12.35
CA MET A 175 -8.92 -11.86 11.00
C MET A 175 -7.43 -11.61 11.04
N ARG A 176 -6.66 -12.49 10.41
CA ARG A 176 -5.20 -12.36 10.31
C ARG A 176 -4.72 -12.75 8.93
N VAL A 177 -3.80 -11.99 8.38
CA VAL A 177 -3.13 -12.36 7.13
C VAL A 177 -1.92 -13.24 7.46
N VAL A 178 -1.83 -14.39 6.79
CA VAL A 178 -0.70 -15.32 6.90
C VAL A 178 -0.34 -15.77 5.48
N GLY A 179 0.81 -15.31 4.99
CA GLY A 179 1.19 -15.51 3.59
C GLY A 179 0.20 -14.83 2.64
N THR A 180 -0.39 -15.63 1.74
CA THR A 180 -1.38 -15.19 0.76
C THR A 180 -2.83 -15.49 1.18
N ALA A 181 -3.05 -15.92 2.42
CA ALA A 181 -4.37 -16.28 2.92
C ALA A 181 -4.79 -15.38 4.09
N LEU A 182 -6.08 -15.06 4.11
CA LEU A 182 -6.77 -14.42 5.22
C LEU A 182 -7.39 -15.50 6.11
N TRP A 183 -6.87 -15.62 7.32
CA TRP A 183 -7.27 -16.62 8.31
C TRP A 183 -8.37 -16.04 9.20
N LEU A 184 -9.53 -16.70 9.22
CA LEU A 184 -10.66 -16.35 10.06
C LEU A 184 -10.70 -17.27 11.29
N THR A 185 -10.45 -16.71 12.47
CA THR A 185 -10.43 -17.45 13.75
C THR A 185 -11.70 -17.18 14.54
N PRO A 186 -12.55 -18.19 14.79
CA PRO A 186 -13.74 -18.02 15.62
C PRO A 186 -13.39 -17.65 17.07
N ARG A 187 -14.03 -16.60 17.60
CA ARG A 187 -13.82 -16.11 18.97
C ARG A 187 -15.03 -16.31 19.86
N ALA A 188 -16.22 -16.00 19.35
CA ALA A 188 -17.46 -16.14 20.10
C ALA A 188 -18.62 -16.45 19.16
N VAL A 189 -19.66 -17.08 19.69
CA VAL A 189 -20.93 -17.29 18.99
C VAL A 189 -22.04 -16.56 19.74
N VAL A 190 -22.87 -15.87 18.98
CA VAL A 190 -24.03 -15.14 19.49
C VAL A 190 -25.30 -15.70 18.88
N VAL A 191 -26.16 -16.30 19.70
CA VAL A 191 -27.47 -16.84 19.30
C VAL A 191 -28.53 -16.38 20.29
N GLY A 192 -29.65 -15.86 19.80
CA GLY A 192 -30.76 -15.42 20.65
C GLY A 192 -30.37 -14.34 21.67
N GLY A 193 -29.42 -13.46 21.32
CA GLY A 193 -28.91 -12.39 22.19
C GLY A 193 -27.92 -12.84 23.28
N LYS A 194 -27.63 -14.14 23.40
CA LYS A 194 -26.62 -14.67 24.33
C LYS A 194 -25.30 -14.86 23.60
N ARG A 195 -24.20 -14.42 24.23
CA ARG A 195 -22.83 -14.54 23.73
C ARG A 195 -22.08 -15.63 24.49
N TRP A 196 -21.55 -16.61 23.75
CA TRP A 196 -20.70 -17.65 24.29
C TRP A 196 -19.30 -17.55 23.69
N ALA A 197 -18.29 -17.42 24.55
CA ALA A 197 -16.90 -17.48 24.11
C ALA A 197 -16.58 -18.89 23.63
N LEU A 198 -15.91 -18.98 22.47
CA LEU A 198 -15.48 -20.26 21.92
C LEU A 198 -14.07 -20.60 22.44
N PRO A 199 -13.77 -21.88 22.69
CA PRO A 199 -12.42 -22.32 23.04
C PRO A 199 -11.43 -22.05 21.91
N GLY A 200 -10.17 -21.72 22.22
CA GLY A 200 -9.15 -21.32 21.24
C GLY A 200 -8.68 -22.41 20.26
N LYS A 201 -9.28 -23.61 20.27
CA LYS A 201 -8.96 -24.74 19.36
C LYS A 201 -9.96 -24.86 18.19
N MET A 202 -10.70 -23.80 17.88
CA MET A 202 -11.67 -23.83 16.78
C MET A 202 -10.97 -23.94 15.41
N PRO A 203 -11.63 -24.57 14.42
CA PRO A 203 -11.10 -24.66 13.07
C PRO A 203 -10.95 -23.26 12.48
N ILE A 204 -9.78 -22.98 11.94
CA ILE A 204 -9.46 -21.72 11.28
C ILE A 204 -9.80 -21.86 9.81
N TYR A 205 -10.52 -20.89 9.26
CA TYR A 205 -10.93 -20.90 7.86
C TYR A 205 -10.00 -20.01 7.04
N PRO A 206 -9.15 -20.57 6.16
CA PRO A 206 -8.36 -19.78 5.24
C PRO A 206 -9.22 -19.33 4.05
N ILE A 207 -9.13 -18.05 3.71
CA ILE A 207 -9.65 -17.46 2.48
C ILE A 207 -8.46 -16.99 1.66
N GLU A 208 -8.33 -17.48 0.43
CA GLU A 208 -7.27 -17.03 -0.46
C GLU A 208 -7.49 -15.56 -0.79
N LEU A 209 -6.43 -14.75 -0.61
CA LEU A 209 -6.45 -13.37 -1.09
C LEU A 209 -6.29 -13.41 -2.62
N PRO A 210 -6.98 -12.52 -3.35
CA PRO A 210 -6.79 -12.42 -4.78
C PRO A 210 -5.33 -12.11 -5.08
N ASP A 211 -4.82 -12.64 -6.19
CA ASP A 211 -3.47 -12.30 -6.63
C ASP A 211 -3.41 -10.79 -6.90
N ILE A 212 -2.50 -10.13 -6.20
CA ILE A 212 -2.35 -8.69 -6.30
C ILE A 212 -1.20 -8.44 -7.26
N PRO A 213 -1.45 -7.73 -8.36
CA PRO A 213 -0.44 -7.55 -9.38
C PRO A 213 0.77 -6.78 -8.83
N HIS A 214 1.90 -6.93 -9.51
CA HIS A 214 3.12 -6.15 -9.28
C HIS A 214 3.81 -6.39 -7.94
N GLY A 215 3.68 -7.59 -7.36
CA GLY A 215 4.47 -8.00 -6.19
C GLY A 215 4.07 -7.31 -4.88
N LEU A 216 2.91 -6.64 -4.82
CA LEU A 216 2.37 -6.09 -3.58
C LEU A 216 1.90 -7.22 -2.68
N VAL A 217 2.51 -7.34 -1.51
CA VAL A 217 2.13 -8.35 -0.52
C VAL A 217 1.27 -7.70 0.56
N ILE A 218 0.06 -8.19 0.78
CA ILE A 218 -0.72 -7.79 1.97
C ILE A 218 -0.03 -8.38 3.20
N THR A 219 0.35 -7.50 4.13
CA THR A 219 1.03 -7.90 5.37
C THR A 219 0.08 -7.93 6.55
N LYS A 220 -0.98 -7.10 6.53
CA LYS A 220 -1.89 -6.98 7.66
C LYS A 220 -3.26 -6.47 7.23
N VAL A 221 -4.29 -6.98 7.90
CA VAL A 221 -5.66 -6.46 7.84
C VAL A 221 -6.09 -6.14 9.26
N ARG A 222 -6.72 -4.97 9.45
CA ARG A 222 -7.37 -4.59 10.70
C ARG A 222 -8.78 -4.12 10.41
N LEU A 223 -9.73 -4.54 11.24
CA LEU A 223 -11.08 -4.03 11.20
C LEU A 223 -11.19 -2.75 12.02
N GLN A 224 -11.99 -1.82 11.51
CA GLN A 224 -12.42 -0.60 12.16
C GLN A 224 -13.94 -0.49 12.02
N SER A 225 -14.55 0.45 12.72
CA SER A 225 -15.98 0.73 12.57
C SER A 225 -16.31 0.99 11.09
N ARG A 226 -17.05 0.06 10.47
CA ARG A 226 -17.49 0.11 9.06
C ARG A 226 -16.38 0.21 7.99
N SER A 227 -15.13 -0.02 8.36
CA SER A 227 -14.00 0.06 7.42
C SER A 227 -12.95 -1.00 7.72
N VAL A 228 -12.18 -1.33 6.71
CA VAL A 228 -11.09 -2.31 6.76
C VAL A 228 -9.80 -1.59 6.39
N LEU A 229 -8.85 -1.61 7.31
CA LEU A 229 -7.52 -1.08 7.10
C LEU A 229 -6.62 -2.21 6.61
N VAL A 230 -6.13 -2.09 5.38
CA VAL A 230 -5.22 -3.05 4.76
C VAL A 230 -3.83 -2.43 4.67
N HIS A 231 -2.83 -3.15 5.15
CA HIS A 231 -1.43 -2.80 4.97
C HIS A 231 -0.82 -3.73 3.93
N GLY A 232 -0.18 -3.13 2.93
CA GLY A 232 0.58 -3.78 1.89
C GLY A 232 2.04 -3.35 1.93
N LEU A 233 2.92 -4.23 1.47
CA LEU A 233 4.33 -3.96 1.30
C LEU A 233 4.71 -4.31 -0.13
N LEU A 234 5.29 -3.35 -0.84
CA LEU A 234 5.94 -3.58 -2.12
C LEU A 234 7.45 -3.54 -1.87
N PRO A 235 8.18 -4.66 -1.99
CA PRO A 235 9.59 -4.74 -1.60
C PRO A 235 10.49 -3.74 -2.33
N GLU A 236 10.21 -3.54 -3.61
CA GLU A 236 10.92 -2.60 -4.46
C GLU A 236 9.94 -2.05 -5.50
N TRP A 237 9.94 -0.74 -5.66
CA TRP A 237 9.22 -0.04 -6.71
C TRP A 237 10.23 0.68 -7.58
N HIS A 238 10.02 0.61 -8.89
CA HIS A 238 10.85 1.34 -9.83
C HIS A 238 10.02 1.86 -11.00
N THR A 239 10.46 2.99 -11.55
CA THR A 239 9.85 3.60 -12.72
C THR A 239 10.88 4.35 -13.55
N ASP A 240 10.73 4.32 -14.87
CA ASP A 240 11.52 5.17 -15.75
C ASP A 240 11.20 6.64 -15.46
N MET A 241 12.22 7.41 -15.09
CA MET A 241 12.09 8.83 -14.76
C MET A 241 13.16 9.67 -15.48
N PRO A 242 13.15 9.73 -16.83
CA PRO A 242 13.94 10.74 -17.54
C PRO A 242 13.44 12.14 -17.19
N LEU A 243 14.33 13.14 -17.19
CA LEU A 243 13.99 14.51 -16.80
C LEU A 243 12.80 15.09 -17.59
N GLY A 244 12.74 14.84 -18.91
CA GLY A 244 11.61 15.27 -19.74
C GLY A 244 10.25 14.70 -19.30
N ARG A 245 10.21 13.49 -18.71
CA ARG A 245 8.97 12.92 -18.17
C ARG A 245 8.48 13.70 -16.94
N LEU A 246 9.38 14.18 -16.08
CA LEU A 246 9.00 15.02 -14.94
C LEU A 246 8.41 16.36 -15.41
N GLU A 247 9.01 16.96 -16.43
CA GLU A 247 8.51 18.19 -17.05
C GLU A 247 7.13 17.97 -17.68
N ASP A 248 6.92 16.86 -18.38
CA ASP A 248 5.63 16.48 -18.96
C ASP A 248 4.55 16.29 -17.88
N ILE A 249 4.89 15.66 -16.75
CA ILE A 249 3.97 15.50 -15.61
C ILE A 249 3.58 16.86 -15.05
N VAL A 250 4.55 17.77 -14.86
CA VAL A 250 4.28 19.14 -14.39
C VAL A 250 3.41 19.90 -15.39
N ALA A 251 3.69 19.78 -16.70
CA ALA A 251 2.90 20.38 -17.76
C ALA A 251 1.45 19.87 -17.76
N GLN A 252 1.25 18.55 -17.66
CA GLN A 252 -0.08 17.93 -17.58
C GLN A 252 -0.85 18.39 -16.33
N LEU A 253 -0.18 18.48 -15.17
CA LEU A 253 -0.80 18.94 -13.92
C LEU A 253 -1.10 20.44 -13.90
N SER A 254 -0.30 21.23 -14.62
CA SER A 254 -0.55 22.66 -14.80
C SER A 254 -1.75 22.92 -15.72
N SER A 255 -2.08 21.97 -16.60
CA SER A 255 -3.25 22.06 -17.46
C SER A 255 -4.54 22.01 -16.63
N ARG A 256 -5.57 22.75 -17.07
CA ARG A 256 -6.81 22.95 -16.32
C ARG A 256 -7.58 21.64 -16.01
N SER A 257 -7.28 20.56 -16.74
CA SER A 257 -7.98 19.27 -16.64
C SER A 257 -7.43 18.35 -15.54
N GLY A 258 -6.20 18.53 -15.06
CA GLY A 258 -5.61 17.70 -13.98
C GLY A 258 -5.53 16.20 -14.31
N VAL A 259 -5.55 15.84 -15.60
CA VAL A 259 -5.46 14.45 -16.06
C VAL A 259 -4.00 14.07 -16.21
N LEU A 260 -3.59 13.02 -15.52
CA LEU A 260 -2.28 12.39 -15.64
C LEU A 260 -2.39 11.16 -16.53
N ASN A 261 -1.67 11.17 -17.64
CA ASN A 261 -1.50 9.99 -18.48
C ASN A 261 -0.22 9.29 -18.06
N LEU A 262 -0.34 8.28 -17.20
CA LEU A 262 0.78 7.43 -16.82
C LEU A 262 0.78 6.20 -17.74
N ALA A 263 1.73 6.15 -18.69
CA ALA A 263 1.96 4.94 -19.48
C ALA A 263 2.48 3.80 -18.58
N ARG A 264 2.32 2.55 -19.05
CA ARG A 264 2.63 1.28 -18.35
C ARG A 264 3.96 1.26 -17.54
N SER A 265 4.97 2.06 -17.91
CA SER A 265 6.25 2.13 -17.19
C SER A 265 6.27 2.97 -15.90
N ALA A 266 5.13 3.52 -15.47
CA ALA A 266 4.98 4.22 -14.19
C ALA A 266 4.94 3.28 -12.97
N TRP A 267 4.76 1.98 -13.20
CA TRP A 267 4.72 0.94 -12.17
C TRP A 267 5.56 -0.27 -12.63
N PRO A 268 6.25 -0.96 -11.71
CA PRO A 268 7.11 -2.08 -12.04
C PRO A 268 6.30 -3.23 -12.67
N GLY A 269 6.87 -3.82 -13.71
CA GLY A 269 6.36 -5.06 -14.32
C GLY A 269 6.53 -6.27 -13.42
#